data_AF-A0A4W5PQK9-F1
#
_entry.id   AF-A0A4W5PQK9-F1
#
_cell.length_a   1.000
_cell.length_b   1.000
_cell.length_c   1.000
_cell.angle_alpha   90.00
_cell.angle_beta   90.00
_cell.angle_gamma   90.00
#
_symmetry.space_group_name_H-M   'P 1'
#
loop_
_entity.id
_entity.type
_entity.pdbx_description
1 polymer ?
#
loop_
_entity_poly.entity_id
_entity_poly.type
_entity_poly.pdbx_seq_one_letter_code
_entity_poly.pdbx_strand_id
1 'polypeptide(L)'
;FLCRIGCNQLCVGGTSCCADPCQHYTVLNDDWRATNNNANVYGEHCDKDVNWQGWYRLFLGNTSVQMPERCVEMDMCGTAFPMWLTDPHPQLLDGVVQRGVCGSWYGDCCSFRQNPIHVKACYGNYYVYKFVSTTLCNLAYCVCQYTCQYTSLILCLQSLIGLVASPLDRPGNGVSRVGAKARASMSLYLNSNYTEPYPTGRVTLPVGSTLHVGVSVEVGVSVEESEAERYVVVIDNCYATESPSPDDLPQFYMIQHRCPSNRTQVRVEESGSSLRARFSALLFLYQGDYRDVFLHCSLSLCDQRSSSCTPVCSRRRSRSVSKSVPLKLLTIGPITCNIPYRLWA
;
A
#
# COMPACT_ATOMS: atom_id res chain seq x y z
N PHE A 1 -21.40 -27.66 -25.13
CA PHE A 1 -21.17 -27.81 -23.67
C PHE A 1 -19.67 -27.89 -23.44
N LEU A 2 -19.01 -26.74 -23.22
CA LEU A 2 -17.58 -26.69 -22.93
C LEU A 2 -17.42 -26.45 -21.43
N CYS A 3 -17.02 -27.49 -20.71
CA CYS A 3 -16.50 -27.36 -19.35
C CYS A 3 -15.15 -26.64 -19.47
N ARG A 4 -15.09 -25.34 -19.14
CA ARG A 4 -13.83 -24.59 -19.13
C ARG A 4 -12.93 -25.14 -18.01
N ILE A 5 -11.62 -25.15 -18.26
CA ILE A 5 -10.58 -25.58 -17.32
C ILE A 5 -10.82 -24.91 -15.96
N GLY A 6 -11.12 -25.70 -14.92
CA GLY A 6 -11.35 -25.18 -13.55
C GLY A 6 -12.39 -25.94 -12.70
N CYS A 7 -13.19 -26.84 -13.27
CA CYS A 7 -14.33 -27.42 -12.56
C CYS A 7 -13.97 -28.73 -11.82
N ASN A 8 -14.27 -28.79 -10.51
CA ASN A 8 -14.42 -30.07 -9.81
C ASN A 8 -15.84 -30.58 -10.08
N GLN A 9 -15.97 -31.87 -10.34
CA GLN A 9 -17.20 -32.49 -10.81
C GLN A 9 -18.12 -32.84 -9.63
N LEU A 10 -19.11 -32.00 -9.36
CA LEU A 10 -20.18 -32.27 -8.39
C LEU A 10 -21.51 -31.80 -8.98
N CYS A 11 -22.45 -32.74 -9.18
CA CYS A 11 -23.82 -32.44 -9.60
C CYS A 11 -24.80 -33.35 -8.86
N VAL A 12 -25.82 -32.74 -8.25
CA VAL A 12 -27.10 -33.39 -7.94
C VAL A 12 -28.06 -33.01 -9.07
N GLY A 13 -28.66 -34.00 -9.75
CA GLY A 13 -29.71 -33.74 -10.75
C GLY A 13 -29.27 -33.61 -12.22
N GLY A 14 -28.17 -34.25 -12.65
CA GLY A 14 -27.94 -34.58 -14.07
C GLY A 14 -27.56 -33.43 -15.02
N THR A 15 -27.34 -32.20 -14.54
CA THR A 15 -26.85 -31.07 -15.37
C THR A 15 -25.47 -30.63 -14.88
N SER A 16 -24.44 -30.63 -15.75
CA SER A 16 -23.06 -30.32 -15.36
C SER A 16 -22.86 -28.83 -15.05
N CYS A 17 -22.88 -28.46 -13.77
CA CYS A 17 -22.53 -27.11 -13.31
C CYS A 17 -21.09 -27.07 -12.80
N CYS A 18 -20.31 -26.11 -13.30
CA CYS A 18 -18.97 -25.82 -12.80
C CYS A 18 -19.05 -25.10 -11.46
N ALA A 19 -18.74 -25.81 -10.37
CA ALA A 19 -18.62 -25.19 -9.05
C ALA A 19 -17.47 -24.17 -9.06
N ASP A 20 -17.76 -22.92 -8.69
CA ASP A 20 -16.73 -21.89 -8.55
C ASP A 20 -15.80 -22.28 -7.39
N PRO A 21 -14.49 -22.48 -7.63
CA PRO A 21 -13.56 -22.85 -6.56
C PRO A 21 -13.37 -21.76 -5.49
N CYS A 22 -13.84 -20.52 -5.73
CA CYS A 22 -13.92 -19.49 -4.70
C CYS A 22 -15.07 -19.73 -3.71
N GLN A 23 -16.07 -20.54 -4.07
CA GLN A 23 -17.19 -20.88 -3.19
C GLN A 23 -17.07 -22.32 -2.66
N HIS A 24 -16.33 -23.18 -3.38
CA HIS A 24 -16.16 -24.59 -3.04
C HIS A 24 -14.69 -24.99 -3.04
N TYR A 25 -14.08 -24.93 -1.85
CA TYR A 25 -12.70 -25.31 -1.61
C TYR A 25 -12.57 -26.09 -0.30
N THR A 26 -11.46 -26.80 -0.15
CA THR A 26 -11.02 -27.42 1.10
C THR A 26 -10.13 -26.44 1.86
N VAL A 27 -10.29 -26.35 3.18
CA VAL A 27 -9.39 -25.54 4.02
C VAL A 27 -8.10 -26.31 4.28
N LEU A 28 -6.96 -25.67 4.02
CA LEU A 28 -5.64 -26.16 4.41
C LEU A 28 -5.10 -25.20 5.48
N ASN A 29 -4.98 -25.69 6.71
CA ASN A 29 -4.64 -24.88 7.89
C ASN A 29 -3.58 -25.59 8.74
N ASP A 30 -2.51 -26.00 8.06
CA ASP A 30 -1.39 -26.67 8.70
C ASP A 30 -0.35 -25.61 9.12
N ASP A 31 -0.25 -25.33 10.42
CA ASP A 31 0.66 -24.31 10.94
C ASP A 31 2.14 -24.59 10.63
N TRP A 32 2.50 -25.86 10.39
CA TRP A 32 3.87 -26.24 10.04
C TRP A 32 4.35 -25.67 8.71
N ARG A 33 3.43 -25.26 7.83
CA ARG A 33 3.72 -24.70 6.50
C ARG A 33 4.18 -23.24 6.53
N ALA A 34 4.15 -22.58 7.68
CA ALA A 34 4.47 -21.16 7.79
C ALA A 34 5.94 -20.88 7.44
N THR A 35 6.21 -19.79 6.71
CA THR A 35 7.58 -19.43 6.28
C THR A 35 8.59 -19.17 7.41
N ASN A 36 8.14 -19.06 8.65
CA ASN A 36 8.97 -18.91 9.84
C ASN A 36 9.13 -20.21 10.64
N ASN A 37 8.61 -21.34 10.14
CA ASN A 37 8.72 -22.62 10.80
C ASN A 37 9.93 -23.41 10.29
N ASN A 38 10.89 -23.66 11.18
CA ASN A 38 12.13 -24.38 10.86
C ASN A 38 12.00 -25.90 11.11
N ALA A 39 12.14 -26.68 10.04
CA ALA A 39 12.05 -28.14 10.02
C ALA A 39 13.06 -28.82 10.95
N ASN A 40 14.26 -28.26 11.09
CA ASN A 40 15.30 -28.80 11.95
C ASN A 40 14.95 -28.68 13.45
N VAL A 41 14.02 -27.77 13.79
CA VAL A 41 13.60 -27.52 15.17
C VAL A 41 12.31 -28.28 15.50
N TYR A 42 11.35 -28.28 14.57
CA TYR A 42 9.98 -28.74 14.83
C TYR A 42 9.61 -30.06 14.13
N GLY A 43 10.52 -30.61 13.30
CA GLY A 43 10.30 -31.81 12.52
C GLY A 43 10.03 -31.52 11.05
N GLU A 44 10.44 -32.45 10.19
CA GLU A 44 10.31 -32.33 8.74
C GLU A 44 8.99 -32.95 8.24
N HIS A 45 8.32 -32.22 7.36
CA HIS A 45 7.10 -32.57 6.66
C HIS A 45 7.29 -32.47 5.13
N CYS A 46 6.33 -33.05 4.42
CA CYS A 46 6.50 -33.48 3.04
C CYS A 46 5.12 -33.56 2.35
N ASP A 47 4.98 -33.00 1.14
CA ASP A 47 3.71 -32.99 0.38
C ASP A 47 3.60 -34.09 -0.69
N LYS A 48 4.56 -35.01 -0.74
CA LYS A 48 4.62 -36.07 -1.76
C LYS A 48 3.44 -37.04 -1.69
N ASP A 49 3.08 -37.45 -0.48
CA ASP A 49 2.05 -38.46 -0.23
C ASP A 49 0.68 -37.84 0.10
N VAL A 50 0.56 -36.51 -0.01
CA VAL A 50 -0.72 -35.82 0.17
C VAL A 50 -1.59 -36.06 -1.07
N ASN A 51 -2.78 -36.62 -0.86
CA ASN A 51 -3.77 -36.82 -1.91
C ASN A 51 -4.47 -35.49 -2.26
N TRP A 52 -3.80 -34.65 -3.04
CA TRP A 52 -4.32 -33.37 -3.50
C TRP A 52 -5.54 -33.56 -4.40
N GLN A 53 -6.72 -33.23 -3.88
CA GLN A 53 -7.99 -33.31 -4.61
C GLN A 53 -8.75 -31.99 -4.52
N GLY A 54 -8.85 -31.35 -5.68
CA GLY A 54 -9.65 -30.15 -5.84
C GLY A 54 -8.90 -28.86 -5.48
N TRP A 55 -9.63 -27.91 -4.93
CA TRP A 55 -9.15 -26.55 -4.69
C TRP A 55 -9.01 -26.31 -3.20
N TYR A 56 -7.93 -25.63 -2.81
CA TYR A 56 -7.56 -25.41 -1.42
C TYR A 56 -7.47 -23.92 -1.12
N ARG A 57 -7.97 -23.52 0.05
CA ARG A 57 -7.78 -22.18 0.62
C ARG A 57 -6.88 -22.27 1.84
N LEU A 58 -5.88 -21.41 1.88
CA LEU A 58 -4.80 -21.45 2.86
C LEU A 58 -5.10 -20.59 4.08
N PHE A 59 -4.85 -21.13 5.26
CA PHE A 59 -4.96 -20.43 6.55
C PHE A 59 -3.75 -20.71 7.45
N LEU A 60 -3.49 -19.78 8.37
CA LEU A 60 -2.72 -20.00 9.60
C LEU A 60 -3.59 -19.60 10.79
N GLY A 61 -4.04 -20.59 11.57
CA GLY A 61 -5.13 -20.41 12.52
C GLY A 61 -6.40 -19.87 11.83
N ASN A 62 -6.84 -18.67 12.22
CA ASN A 62 -7.99 -17.98 11.60
C ASN A 62 -7.60 -16.91 10.57
N THR A 63 -6.32 -16.84 10.20
CA THR A 63 -5.80 -15.81 9.30
C THR A 63 -5.73 -16.35 7.87
N SER A 64 -6.31 -15.63 6.91
CA SER A 64 -6.16 -15.95 5.49
C SER A 64 -4.72 -15.67 5.05
N VAL A 65 -4.09 -16.66 4.41
CA VAL A 65 -2.70 -16.57 3.94
C VAL A 65 -2.58 -17.00 2.48
N GLN A 66 -1.38 -16.90 1.92
CA GLN A 66 -1.10 -17.23 0.53
C GLN A 66 0.26 -17.92 0.41
N MET A 67 0.56 -18.51 -0.75
CA MET A 67 1.93 -18.95 -1.02
C MET A 67 2.86 -17.73 -1.12
N PRO A 68 4.15 -17.85 -0.76
CA PRO A 68 5.11 -16.80 -1.03
C PRO A 68 5.43 -16.71 -2.53
N GLU A 69 5.61 -15.49 -3.03
CA GLU A 69 6.14 -15.19 -4.39
C GLU A 69 7.64 -14.88 -4.36
N ARG A 70 8.26 -15.07 -3.19
CA ARG A 70 9.69 -14.87 -2.98
C ARG A 70 10.29 -16.16 -2.47
N CYS A 71 11.55 -16.32 -2.81
CA CYS A 71 12.39 -17.39 -2.33
C CYS A 71 12.35 -17.48 -0.81
N VAL A 72 12.10 -18.70 -0.32
CA VAL A 72 12.16 -19.04 1.10
C VAL A 72 13.47 -19.78 1.33
N GLU A 73 14.18 -19.46 2.41
CA GLU A 73 15.43 -20.14 2.78
C GLU A 73 15.19 -21.61 3.09
N MET A 74 16.19 -22.46 2.86
CA MET A 74 16.11 -23.91 3.13
C MET A 74 15.71 -24.21 4.58
N ASP A 75 15.13 -25.39 4.79
CA ASP A 75 14.64 -25.88 6.09
C ASP A 75 13.48 -25.08 6.69
N MET A 76 12.92 -24.10 5.99
CA MET A 76 11.72 -23.37 6.42
C MET A 76 10.43 -24.04 5.94
N CYS A 77 9.27 -23.54 6.39
CA CYS A 77 7.95 -24.12 6.10
C CYS A 77 7.83 -25.59 6.54
N GLY A 78 8.59 -25.97 7.57
CA GLY A 78 8.60 -27.33 8.11
C GLY A 78 9.07 -28.38 7.09
N THR A 79 9.89 -28.03 6.10
CA THR A 79 10.42 -28.98 5.10
C THR A 79 11.86 -28.63 4.71
N ALA A 80 12.68 -29.57 4.23
CA ALA A 80 14.05 -29.24 3.82
C ALA A 80 14.09 -28.32 2.57
N PHE A 81 13.18 -28.54 1.62
CA PHE A 81 13.12 -27.79 0.36
C PHE A 81 11.79 -27.01 0.25
N PRO A 82 11.71 -25.81 0.86
CA PRO A 82 10.48 -25.03 0.86
C PRO A 82 10.11 -24.55 -0.53
N MET A 83 8.82 -24.68 -0.88
CA MET A 83 8.31 -24.32 -2.20
C MET A 83 7.56 -22.99 -2.22
N TRP A 84 7.82 -22.20 -3.27
CA TRP A 84 7.27 -20.87 -3.50
C TRP A 84 6.83 -20.69 -4.97
N LEU A 85 6.02 -19.67 -5.25
CA LEU A 85 5.55 -19.35 -6.61
C LEU A 85 6.57 -18.52 -7.39
N THR A 86 6.90 -18.94 -8.61
CA THR A 86 7.84 -18.20 -9.48
C THR A 86 7.24 -16.97 -10.13
N ASP A 87 5.91 -16.91 -10.24
CA ASP A 87 5.16 -15.85 -10.90
C ASP A 87 4.16 -15.22 -9.92
N PRO A 88 3.84 -13.92 -10.07
CA PRO A 88 2.87 -13.25 -9.21
C PRO A 88 1.49 -13.92 -9.25
N HIS A 89 0.77 -13.95 -8.13
CA HIS A 89 -0.61 -14.44 -8.07
C HIS A 89 -1.50 -13.76 -9.14
N PRO A 90 -2.51 -14.45 -9.69
CA PRO A 90 -3.45 -13.86 -10.65
C PRO A 90 -4.20 -12.66 -10.09
N GLN A 91 -4.66 -11.80 -10.98
CA GLN A 91 -5.71 -10.83 -10.67
C GLN A 91 -7.10 -11.48 -10.80
N LEU A 92 -8.16 -10.85 -10.26
CA LEU A 92 -9.52 -11.40 -10.30
C LEU A 92 -10.02 -11.74 -11.72
N LEU A 93 -9.64 -10.93 -12.71
CA LEU A 93 -10.09 -11.09 -14.10
C LEU A 93 -9.32 -12.16 -14.87
N ASP A 94 -8.16 -12.60 -14.37
CA ASP A 94 -7.34 -13.63 -15.03
C ASP A 94 -8.00 -15.02 -14.97
N GLY A 95 -8.95 -15.21 -14.05
CA GLY A 95 -9.60 -16.48 -13.83
C GLY A 95 -8.63 -17.54 -13.28
N VAL A 96 -8.73 -18.76 -13.80
CA VAL A 96 -7.83 -19.86 -13.43
C VAL A 96 -6.58 -19.79 -14.28
N VAL A 97 -5.44 -19.58 -13.64
CA VAL A 97 -4.13 -19.50 -14.30
C VAL A 97 -3.20 -20.59 -13.79
N GLN A 98 -2.18 -20.93 -14.58
CA GLN A 98 -1.07 -21.75 -14.11
C GLN A 98 0.04 -20.88 -13.51
N ARG A 99 0.70 -21.39 -12.47
CA ARG A 99 1.84 -20.75 -11.82
C ARG A 99 2.96 -21.77 -11.63
N GLY A 100 4.18 -21.35 -11.97
CA GLY A 100 5.36 -22.18 -11.70
C GLY A 100 5.64 -22.25 -10.19
N VAL A 101 6.24 -23.36 -9.78
CA VAL A 101 6.60 -23.63 -8.38
C VAL A 101 8.05 -24.10 -8.34
N CYS A 102 8.83 -23.53 -7.43
CA CYS A 102 10.23 -23.88 -7.21
C CYS A 102 10.48 -24.21 -5.74
N GLY A 103 11.28 -25.24 -5.49
CA GLY A 103 11.87 -25.56 -4.19
C GLY A 103 13.27 -24.97 -4.07
N SER A 104 13.54 -24.28 -2.96
CA SER A 104 14.84 -23.70 -2.64
C SER A 104 15.81 -24.74 -2.07
N TRP A 105 17.09 -24.64 -2.41
CA TRP A 105 18.15 -25.44 -1.81
C TRP A 105 19.52 -24.78 -1.94
N TYR A 106 20.29 -24.78 -0.86
CA TYR A 106 21.70 -24.39 -0.83
C TYR A 106 22.01 -23.03 -1.49
N GLY A 107 21.19 -22.01 -1.18
CA GLY A 107 21.34 -20.65 -1.71
C GLY A 107 20.78 -20.45 -3.13
N ASP A 108 20.40 -21.51 -3.83
CA ASP A 108 19.64 -21.41 -5.09
C ASP A 108 18.14 -21.54 -4.81
N CYS A 109 17.40 -20.52 -5.23
CA CYS A 109 15.97 -20.38 -5.05
C CYS A 109 15.13 -21.31 -5.95
N CYS A 110 15.71 -21.91 -6.99
CA CYS A 110 15.00 -22.87 -7.83
C CYS A 110 15.85 -24.09 -8.20
N SER A 111 16.48 -24.70 -7.19
CA SER A 111 17.15 -26.00 -7.34
C SER A 111 16.18 -27.11 -7.76
N PHE A 112 14.93 -27.06 -7.28
CA PHE A 112 13.92 -28.08 -7.54
C PHE A 112 12.70 -27.49 -8.24
N ARG A 113 12.71 -27.46 -9.58
CA ARG A 113 11.54 -27.07 -10.36
C ARG A 113 10.44 -28.13 -10.25
N GLN A 114 9.22 -27.71 -9.92
CA GLN A 114 8.06 -28.59 -9.77
C GLN A 114 7.03 -28.42 -10.90
N ASN A 115 6.07 -29.34 -10.95
CA ASN A 115 4.93 -29.22 -11.83
C ASN A 115 4.14 -27.95 -11.50
N PRO A 116 3.74 -27.14 -12.50
CA PRO A 116 2.92 -25.97 -12.26
C PRO A 116 1.59 -26.32 -11.57
N ILE A 117 1.15 -25.43 -10.71
CA ILE A 117 -0.16 -25.53 -10.04
C ILE A 117 -1.15 -24.56 -10.71
N HIS A 118 -2.44 -24.75 -10.43
CA HIS A 118 -3.42 -23.74 -10.82
C HIS A 118 -3.76 -22.84 -9.64
N VAL A 119 -3.88 -21.54 -9.90
CA VAL A 119 -4.23 -20.54 -8.91
C VAL A 119 -5.39 -19.72 -9.47
N LYS A 120 -6.34 -19.35 -8.60
CA LYS A 120 -7.42 -18.42 -8.95
C LYS A 120 -7.53 -17.37 -7.84
N ALA A 121 -7.63 -16.11 -8.25
CA ALA A 121 -7.96 -15.02 -7.36
C ALA A 121 -9.47 -14.97 -7.09
N CYS A 122 -9.84 -14.78 -5.83
CA CYS A 122 -11.22 -14.79 -5.38
C CYS A 122 -11.64 -13.44 -4.79
N TYR A 123 -12.91 -13.13 -4.97
CA TYR A 123 -13.55 -12.01 -4.26
C TYR A 123 -13.37 -12.18 -2.75
N GLY A 124 -12.92 -11.13 -2.07
CA GLY A 124 -12.54 -11.18 -0.65
C GLY A 124 -11.04 -11.28 -0.39
N ASN A 125 -10.22 -11.01 -1.41
CA ASN A 125 -8.76 -10.91 -1.31
C ASN A 125 -8.12 -12.17 -0.72
N TYR A 126 -8.37 -13.30 -1.37
CA TYR A 126 -7.69 -14.56 -1.12
C TYR A 126 -7.55 -15.33 -2.42
N TYR A 127 -6.69 -16.34 -2.38
CA TYR A 127 -6.43 -17.21 -3.50
C TYR A 127 -6.84 -18.63 -3.16
N VAL A 128 -7.27 -19.36 -4.18
CA VAL A 128 -7.46 -20.80 -4.11
C VAL A 128 -6.47 -21.49 -5.03
N TYR A 129 -5.97 -22.62 -4.58
CA TYR A 129 -4.87 -23.34 -5.21
C TYR A 129 -5.30 -24.75 -5.53
N LYS A 130 -5.00 -25.21 -6.73
CA LYS A 130 -5.11 -26.61 -7.11
C LYS A 130 -3.70 -27.19 -7.14
N PHE A 131 -3.29 -27.70 -5.99
CA PHE A 131 -2.00 -28.32 -5.79
C PHE A 131 -1.89 -29.66 -6.52
N VAL A 132 -0.64 -30.07 -6.73
CA VAL A 132 -0.27 -31.35 -7.31
C VAL A 132 0.78 -32.02 -6.44
N SER A 133 0.86 -33.35 -6.50
CA SER A 133 1.88 -34.12 -5.78
C SER A 133 3.30 -33.69 -6.20
N THR A 134 4.19 -33.56 -5.22
CA THR A 134 5.59 -33.20 -5.45
C THR A 134 6.41 -34.37 -5.98
N THR A 135 7.54 -34.09 -6.63
CA THR A 135 8.42 -35.14 -7.18
C THR A 135 9.21 -35.86 -6.08
N LEU A 136 9.56 -35.15 -4.99
CA LEU A 136 10.38 -35.63 -3.85
C LEU A 136 9.63 -35.41 -2.53
N CYS A 137 9.95 -36.19 -1.50
CA CYS A 137 9.26 -36.08 -0.21
C CYS A 137 9.58 -34.75 0.48
N ASN A 138 10.85 -34.38 0.53
CA ASN A 138 11.36 -33.22 1.27
C ASN A 138 10.96 -31.85 0.67
N LEU A 139 9.89 -31.79 -0.13
CA LEU A 139 9.28 -30.60 -0.70
C LEU A 139 7.90 -30.40 -0.08
N ALA A 140 7.61 -29.18 0.34
CA ALA A 140 6.28 -28.79 0.79
C ALA A 140 5.92 -27.36 0.37
N TYR A 141 4.64 -27.11 0.11
CA TYR A 141 4.11 -25.80 -0.24
C TYR A 141 4.12 -24.89 0.99
N CYS A 142 4.88 -23.80 0.91
CA CYS A 142 4.93 -22.79 1.94
C CYS A 142 3.66 -21.94 1.97
N VAL A 143 3.35 -21.43 3.16
CA VAL A 143 2.33 -20.38 3.33
C VAL A 143 2.93 -19.21 4.09
N CYS A 144 2.52 -18.00 3.71
CA CYS A 144 3.01 -16.78 4.30
C CYS A 144 1.86 -15.78 4.47
N GLN A 145 1.93 -14.97 5.52
CA GLN A 145 1.05 -13.81 5.62
C GLN A 145 1.45 -12.79 4.55
N TYR A 146 0.53 -11.91 4.13
CA TYR A 146 0.82 -10.83 3.16
C TYR A 146 2.06 -9.99 3.53
N THR A 147 2.43 -9.95 4.81
CA THR A 147 3.60 -9.27 5.36
C THR A 147 4.95 -9.93 5.04
N CYS A 148 4.98 -11.22 4.69
CA CYS A 148 6.21 -11.95 4.37
C CYS A 148 6.83 -11.55 3.01
N GLN A 149 6.14 -10.77 2.17
CA GLN A 149 6.74 -10.14 0.98
C GLN A 149 7.76 -9.04 1.33
N TYR A 150 7.81 -8.54 2.57
CA TYR A 150 8.53 -7.31 2.93
C TYR A 150 9.64 -7.49 3.98
N THR A 151 9.94 -8.72 4.41
CA THR A 151 10.92 -8.97 5.49
C THR A 151 12.37 -8.60 5.11
N SER A 152 12.67 -8.34 3.83
CA SER A 152 14.00 -7.87 3.40
C SER A 152 14.22 -6.36 3.50
N LEU A 153 13.20 -5.54 3.82
CA LEU A 153 13.35 -4.09 3.98
C LEU A 153 13.64 -3.64 5.42
N ILE A 154 13.53 -4.54 6.40
CA ILE A 154 13.71 -4.21 7.83
C ILE A 154 15.20 -4.27 8.25
N LEU A 155 16.08 -4.91 7.47
CA LEU A 155 17.52 -4.99 7.78
C LEU A 155 18.35 -3.78 7.28
N CYS A 156 17.76 -2.83 6.55
CA CYS A 156 18.48 -1.64 6.06
C CYS A 156 18.46 -0.45 7.05
N LEU A 157 17.71 -0.54 8.15
CA LEU A 157 17.58 0.52 9.15
C LEU A 157 18.58 0.40 10.32
N GLN A 158 19.29 -0.71 10.46
CA GLN A 158 20.20 -0.95 11.59
C GLN A 158 21.69 -0.65 11.32
N SER A 159 22.06 -0.18 10.12
CA SER A 159 23.47 0.11 9.77
C SER A 159 23.89 1.59 9.89
N LEU A 160 23.00 2.51 10.30
CA LEU A 160 23.29 3.96 10.27
C LEU A 160 23.55 4.62 11.64
N ILE A 161 23.64 3.87 12.73
CA ILE A 161 24.06 4.43 14.04
C ILE A 161 25.49 3.97 14.32
N GLY A 162 26.44 4.64 13.67
CA GLY A 162 27.87 4.46 13.89
C GLY A 162 28.62 5.77 13.72
N LEU A 163 28.73 6.51 14.83
CA LEU A 163 29.76 7.50 15.20
C LEU A 163 30.20 8.54 14.15
N VAL A 164 30.06 9.84 14.47
CA VAL A 164 31.16 10.68 14.97
C VAL A 164 30.56 11.99 15.51
N ALA A 165 30.82 12.27 16.78
CA ALA A 165 30.74 13.61 17.35
C ALA A 165 32.07 14.34 17.10
N SER A 166 32.01 15.59 16.64
CA SER A 166 33.05 16.62 16.81
C SER A 166 32.43 18.03 16.65
N PRO A 167 32.78 19.02 17.49
CA PRO A 167 32.17 20.35 17.50
C PRO A 167 33.02 21.49 16.88
N LEU A 168 32.35 22.60 16.50
CA LEU A 168 32.80 24.03 16.34
C LEU A 168 33.86 24.35 15.24
N ASP A 169 33.90 25.48 14.50
CA ASP A 169 33.05 26.66 14.28
C ASP A 169 33.62 27.49 13.08
N ARG A 170 32.74 28.15 12.27
CA ARG A 170 32.83 29.44 11.50
C ARG A 170 33.99 29.81 10.52
N PRO A 171 33.88 30.91 9.73
CA PRO A 171 32.72 31.62 9.15
C PRO A 171 32.88 31.93 7.63
N GLY A 172 31.79 31.85 6.86
CA GLY A 172 31.75 32.32 5.47
C GLY A 172 30.64 33.36 5.29
N ASN A 173 31.02 34.61 5.05
CA ASN A 173 30.10 35.72 4.74
C ASN A 173 29.32 35.42 3.46
N GLY A 174 28.06 35.04 3.63
CA GLY A 174 27.05 35.05 2.58
C GLY A 174 25.77 35.61 3.20
N VAL A 175 25.39 36.82 2.83
CA VAL A 175 24.12 37.42 3.21
C VAL A 175 23.01 36.58 2.57
N SER A 176 22.49 35.62 3.32
CA SER A 176 21.21 34.97 3.01
C SER A 176 20.19 35.53 3.97
N ARG A 177 19.30 36.37 3.45
CA ARG A 177 18.19 36.96 4.20
C ARG A 177 17.46 35.86 4.95
N VAL A 178 17.26 36.12 6.23
CA VAL A 178 16.40 35.42 7.18
C VAL A 178 15.08 35.05 6.48
N GLY A 179 14.93 33.78 6.12
CA GLY A 179 13.68 33.19 5.66
C GLY A 179 13.19 32.24 6.73
N ALA A 180 11.98 32.48 7.25
CA ALA A 180 11.40 31.79 8.39
C ALA A 180 11.61 30.27 8.37
N LYS A 181 12.09 29.70 9.50
CA LYS A 181 12.24 28.26 9.71
C LYS A 181 10.87 27.63 9.97
N ALA A 182 9.99 27.67 8.98
CA ALA A 182 8.65 27.11 9.06
C ALA A 182 8.69 25.61 8.74
N ARG A 183 8.12 24.80 9.63
CA ARG A 183 7.99 23.34 9.49
C ARG A 183 6.53 23.00 9.25
N ALA A 184 6.24 22.39 8.11
CA ALA A 184 4.90 21.90 7.81
C ALA A 184 4.80 20.39 8.06
N SER A 185 3.64 19.95 8.53
CA SER A 185 3.28 18.55 8.71
C SER A 185 1.91 18.29 8.07
N MET A 186 1.72 17.09 7.54
CA MET A 186 0.48 16.63 6.93
C MET A 186 0.00 15.39 7.66
N SER A 187 -1.31 15.33 7.92
CA SER A 187 -1.97 14.24 8.64
C SER A 187 -3.28 13.88 7.96
N LEU A 188 -3.62 12.59 7.98
CA LEU A 188 -4.91 12.07 7.55
C LEU A 188 -5.82 11.94 8.76
N TYR A 189 -7.11 12.21 8.60
CA TYR A 189 -8.10 12.19 9.68
C TYR A 189 -9.22 11.19 9.40
N LEU A 190 -9.69 10.54 10.47
CA LEU A 190 -10.84 9.63 10.43
C LEU A 190 -12.17 10.37 10.25
N ASN A 191 -12.24 11.62 10.70
CA ASN A 191 -13.48 12.38 10.79
C ASN A 191 -13.43 13.73 10.05
N SER A 192 -14.60 14.23 9.67
CA SER A 192 -14.75 15.51 8.96
C SER A 192 -14.45 16.74 9.83
N ASN A 193 -14.26 16.55 11.13
CA ASN A 193 -13.93 17.62 12.08
C ASN A 193 -12.42 17.77 12.30
N TYR A 194 -11.60 16.89 11.72
CA TYR A 194 -10.14 16.91 11.79
C TYR A 194 -9.61 16.88 13.24
N THR A 195 -10.22 16.05 14.09
CA THR A 195 -9.82 15.89 15.50
C THR A 195 -9.12 14.55 15.77
N GLU A 196 -9.43 13.51 14.99
CA GLU A 196 -8.89 12.16 15.17
C GLU A 196 -7.96 11.80 14.00
N PRO A 197 -6.63 11.95 14.15
CA PRO A 197 -5.70 11.60 13.11
C PRO A 197 -5.52 10.08 13.02
N TYR A 198 -5.26 9.57 11.82
CA TYR A 198 -4.77 8.21 11.65
C TYR A 198 -3.41 8.02 12.33
N PRO A 199 -3.13 6.83 12.89
CA PRO A 199 -1.80 6.50 13.39
C PRO A 199 -0.78 6.53 12.24
N THR A 200 0.49 6.75 12.59
CA THR A 200 1.59 6.71 11.61
C THR A 200 1.69 5.34 10.95
N GLY A 201 1.70 5.30 9.62
CA GLY A 201 1.82 4.06 8.86
C GLY A 201 0.79 3.96 7.74
N ARG A 202 0.46 2.73 7.36
CA ARG A 202 -0.50 2.42 6.29
C ARG A 202 -1.92 2.79 6.72
N VAL A 203 -2.61 3.56 5.89
CA VAL A 203 -4.01 3.97 6.11
C VAL A 203 -4.90 3.22 5.14
N THR A 204 -5.94 2.56 5.66
CA THR A 204 -6.91 1.84 4.84
C THR A 204 -8.26 2.54 4.87
N LEU A 205 -8.79 2.87 3.69
CA LEU A 205 -10.07 3.57 3.53
C LEU A 205 -11.06 2.74 2.71
N PRO A 206 -12.34 2.66 3.10
CA PRO A 206 -13.36 2.03 2.28
C PRO A 206 -13.52 2.74 0.93
N VAL A 207 -13.72 2.01 -0.16
CA VAL A 207 -14.02 2.58 -1.47
C VAL A 207 -15.23 3.52 -1.36
N GLY A 208 -15.11 4.71 -1.94
CA GLY A 208 -16.13 5.75 -1.83
C GLY A 208 -16.12 6.54 -0.52
N SER A 209 -15.20 6.22 0.41
CA SER A 209 -14.98 7.04 1.60
C SER A 209 -14.30 8.34 1.24
N THR A 210 -14.54 9.35 2.07
CA THR A 210 -13.90 10.65 1.94
C THR A 210 -12.58 10.65 2.69
N LEU A 211 -11.50 10.96 1.99
CA LEU A 211 -10.19 11.22 2.58
C LEU A 211 -10.19 12.62 3.18
N HIS A 212 -9.98 12.72 4.50
CA HIS A 212 -9.82 14.01 5.19
C HIS A 212 -8.33 14.30 5.42
N VAL A 213 -7.83 15.38 4.82
CA VAL A 213 -6.41 15.76 4.88
C VAL A 213 -6.26 17.09 5.58
N GLY A 214 -5.45 17.13 6.64
CA GLY A 214 -5.08 18.35 7.34
C GLY A 214 -3.58 18.62 7.23
N VAL A 215 -3.24 19.90 7.08
CA VAL A 215 -1.89 20.42 7.10
C VAL A 215 -1.78 21.43 8.24
N SER A 216 -0.71 21.34 9.02
CA SER A 216 -0.37 22.32 10.05
C SER A 216 1.05 22.84 9.84
N VAL A 217 1.24 24.15 9.98
CA VAL A 217 2.55 24.79 9.89
C VAL A 217 2.95 25.36 11.23
N GLU A 218 4.11 24.95 11.71
CA GLU A 218 4.78 25.51 12.87
C GLU A 218 5.83 26.49 12.37
N VAL A 219 5.66 27.78 12.67
CA VAL A 219 6.67 28.79 12.35
C VAL A 219 7.69 28.80 13.48
N GLY A 220 8.93 28.37 13.21
CA GLY A 220 10.03 28.47 14.15
C GLY A 220 10.39 29.94 14.36
N VAL A 221 9.82 30.52 15.42
CA VAL A 221 9.93 31.95 15.75
C VAL A 221 11.35 32.28 16.24
N SER A 222 12.05 33.07 15.43
CA SER A 222 13.07 34.04 15.88
C SER A 222 12.61 35.46 15.51
N VAL A 223 11.30 35.66 15.47
CA VAL A 223 10.63 36.90 15.07
C VAL A 223 9.51 37.17 16.06
N GLU A 224 9.53 38.35 16.66
CA GLU A 224 8.58 38.82 17.68
C GLU A 224 7.15 38.33 17.41
N GLU A 225 6.46 37.90 18.46
CA GLU A 225 5.17 37.19 18.47
C GLU A 225 4.04 37.83 17.64
N SER A 226 4.24 39.06 17.13
CA SER A 226 3.32 39.79 16.25
C SER A 226 3.35 39.41 14.76
N GLU A 227 4.33 38.62 14.29
CA GLU A 227 4.42 38.23 12.86
C GLU A 227 3.82 36.87 12.50
N ALA A 228 3.43 36.04 13.48
CA ALA A 228 2.83 34.73 13.22
C ALA A 228 1.43 34.84 12.56
N GLU A 229 0.72 35.95 12.78
CA GLU A 229 -0.60 36.22 12.19
C GLU A 229 -0.54 36.80 10.77
N ARG A 230 0.65 37.19 10.29
CA ARG A 230 0.83 37.78 8.95
C ARG A 230 0.76 36.73 7.84
N TYR A 231 1.23 35.52 8.15
CA TYR A 231 1.37 34.45 7.18
C TYR A 231 0.29 33.41 7.34
N VAL A 232 -0.25 32.97 6.21
CA VAL A 232 -1.19 31.86 6.14
C VAL A 232 -0.72 30.83 5.15
N VAL A 233 -1.06 29.57 5.41
CA VAL A 233 -0.72 28.48 4.52
C VAL A 233 -1.75 28.36 3.40
N VAL A 234 -1.25 28.29 2.17
CA VAL A 234 -2.06 28.06 0.97
C VAL A 234 -1.63 26.76 0.32
N ILE A 235 -2.60 25.93 -0.07
CA ILE A 235 -2.36 24.70 -0.82
C ILE A 235 -2.15 25.07 -2.29
N ASP A 236 -0.97 24.76 -2.84
CA ASP A 236 -0.67 25.02 -4.25
C ASP A 236 -1.12 23.87 -5.14
N ASN A 237 -0.61 22.67 -4.90
CA ASN A 237 -1.01 21.47 -5.61
C ASN A 237 -1.03 20.29 -4.66
N CYS A 238 -2.05 19.44 -4.77
CA CYS A 238 -2.09 18.13 -4.14
C CYS A 238 -2.46 17.08 -5.19
N TYR A 239 -1.64 16.04 -5.29
CA TYR A 239 -1.80 14.97 -6.27
C TYR A 239 -1.37 13.63 -5.70
N ALA A 240 -1.88 12.57 -6.31
CA ALA A 240 -1.61 11.19 -5.95
C ALA A 240 -0.72 10.52 -6.99
N THR A 241 0.17 9.64 -6.55
CA THR A 241 1.00 8.73 -7.37
C THR A 241 0.90 7.31 -6.81
N GLU A 242 1.38 6.33 -7.58
CA GLU A 242 1.41 4.91 -7.18
C GLU A 242 2.71 4.52 -6.45
N SER A 243 3.63 5.47 -6.24
CA SER A 243 4.89 5.25 -5.55
C SER A 243 5.20 6.39 -4.58
N PRO A 244 6.11 6.19 -3.60
CA PRO A 244 6.51 7.26 -2.69
C PRO A 244 7.19 8.45 -3.39
N SER A 245 7.55 8.30 -4.66
CA SER A 245 8.23 9.34 -5.43
C SER A 245 7.22 10.37 -5.96
N PRO A 246 7.41 11.66 -5.64
CA PRO A 246 6.51 12.72 -6.11
C PRO A 246 6.61 13.02 -7.59
N ASP A 247 7.68 12.59 -8.25
CA ASP A 247 7.94 12.83 -9.68
C ASP A 247 7.42 11.70 -10.56
N ASP A 248 6.88 10.64 -9.95
CA ASP A 248 6.39 9.46 -10.66
C ASP A 248 5.11 9.77 -11.45
N LEU A 249 4.94 9.06 -12.57
CA LEU A 249 3.80 9.18 -13.46
C LEU A 249 3.02 7.86 -13.47
N PRO A 250 1.68 7.90 -13.50
CA PRO A 250 0.80 9.07 -13.63
C PRO A 250 0.59 9.85 -12.32
N GLN A 251 0.40 11.18 -12.44
CA GLN A 251 0.02 12.06 -11.33
C GLN A 251 -1.47 12.41 -11.40
N PHE A 252 -2.22 12.07 -10.35
CA PHE A 252 -3.65 12.34 -10.24
C PHE A 252 -3.92 13.56 -9.36
N TYR A 253 -4.16 14.71 -9.98
CA TYR A 253 -4.34 15.97 -9.27
C TYR A 253 -5.73 16.07 -8.62
N MET A 254 -5.76 16.23 -7.30
CA MET A 254 -6.95 16.59 -6.54
C MET A 254 -7.10 18.12 -6.44
N ILE A 255 -5.98 18.80 -6.25
CA ILE A 255 -5.86 20.26 -6.23
C ILE A 255 -4.73 20.63 -7.17
N GLN A 256 -5.01 21.53 -8.11
CA GLN A 256 -4.03 22.03 -9.05
C GLN A 256 -4.15 23.55 -9.14
N HIS A 257 -3.02 24.25 -9.05
CA HIS A 257 -2.97 25.71 -9.09
C HIS A 257 -3.93 26.37 -8.07
N ARG A 258 -3.91 25.87 -6.83
CA ARG A 258 -4.70 26.34 -5.68
C ARG A 258 -6.20 26.08 -5.76
N CYS A 259 -6.66 25.36 -6.78
CA CYS A 259 -8.08 25.07 -7.00
C CYS A 259 -8.35 23.57 -7.07
N PRO A 260 -9.52 23.11 -6.60
CA PRO A 260 -9.92 21.71 -6.74
C PRO A 260 -10.07 21.35 -8.21
N SER A 261 -9.48 20.23 -8.62
CA SER A 261 -9.58 19.72 -10.00
C SER A 261 -11.02 19.40 -10.39
N ASN A 262 -11.78 18.85 -9.43
CA ASN A 262 -13.21 18.58 -9.58
C ASN A 262 -13.98 18.92 -8.30
N ARG A 263 -14.91 19.89 -8.37
CA ARG A 263 -15.66 20.40 -7.21
C ARG A 263 -16.66 19.41 -6.60
N THR A 264 -17.05 18.37 -7.34
CA THR A 264 -17.94 17.33 -6.80
C THR A 264 -17.17 16.28 -6.02
N GLN A 265 -15.86 16.19 -6.24
CA GLN A 265 -14.99 15.14 -5.69
C GLN A 265 -14.03 15.68 -4.63
N VAL A 266 -13.62 16.94 -4.75
CA VAL A 266 -12.67 17.59 -3.84
C VAL A 266 -13.29 18.86 -3.29
N ARG A 267 -13.31 18.98 -1.96
CA ARG A 267 -13.74 20.16 -1.23
C ARG A 267 -12.55 20.70 -0.44
N VAL A 268 -12.34 22.00 -0.50
CA VAL A 268 -11.30 22.68 0.29
C VAL A 268 -12.03 23.44 1.40
N GLU A 269 -11.95 22.94 2.63
CA GLU A 269 -12.61 23.55 3.79
C GLU A 269 -11.83 24.75 4.32
N GLU A 270 -10.50 24.70 4.28
CA GLU A 270 -9.63 25.75 4.82
C GLU A 270 -8.34 25.89 3.99
N SER A 271 -8.08 27.07 3.43
CA SER A 271 -6.81 27.39 2.76
C SER A 271 -6.65 28.91 2.60
N GLY A 272 -5.51 29.45 3.04
CA GLY A 272 -5.21 30.88 2.97
C GLY A 272 -5.90 31.73 4.05
N SER A 273 -6.38 31.10 5.14
CA SER A 273 -7.05 31.78 6.25
C SER A 273 -6.34 31.62 7.60
N SER A 274 -5.55 30.55 7.79
CA SER A 274 -4.77 30.32 9.02
C SER A 274 -3.46 29.60 8.71
N LEU A 275 -2.71 29.19 9.76
CA LEU A 275 -1.56 28.27 9.65
C LEU A 275 -1.96 26.79 9.50
N ARG A 276 -3.27 26.54 9.34
CA ARG A 276 -3.84 25.22 9.03
C ARG A 276 -4.49 25.26 7.66
N ALA A 277 -4.41 24.16 6.94
CA ALA A 277 -5.19 23.93 5.74
C ALA A 277 -5.87 22.58 5.79
N ARG A 278 -7.08 22.50 5.24
CA ARG A 278 -7.94 21.32 5.29
C ARG A 278 -8.62 21.16 3.94
N PHE A 279 -8.54 19.96 3.40
CA PHE A 279 -9.34 19.56 2.27
C PHE A 279 -9.90 18.16 2.49
N SER A 280 -10.97 17.84 1.79
CA SER A 280 -11.54 16.52 1.70
C SER A 280 -11.64 16.09 0.25
N ALA A 281 -11.33 14.84 -0.03
CA ALA A 281 -11.37 14.29 -1.37
C ALA A 281 -12.02 12.91 -1.37
N LEU A 282 -12.97 12.69 -2.27
CA LEU A 282 -13.47 11.36 -2.56
C LEU A 282 -12.38 10.62 -3.33
N LEU A 283 -11.94 9.50 -2.77
CA LEU A 283 -10.90 8.68 -3.37
C LEU A 283 -11.54 7.81 -4.46
N PHE A 284 -11.33 8.18 -5.72
CA PHE A 284 -11.78 7.41 -6.88
C PHE A 284 -10.58 6.67 -7.48
N LEU A 285 -10.59 5.34 -7.42
CA LEU A 285 -9.66 4.52 -8.17
C LEU A 285 -10.11 4.47 -9.63
N TYR A 286 -9.26 4.93 -10.54
CA TYR A 286 -9.46 4.73 -11.97
C TYR A 286 -9.07 3.28 -12.30
N GLN A 287 -9.89 2.57 -13.07
CA GLN A 287 -9.58 1.24 -13.63
C GLN A 287 -9.39 0.06 -12.66
N GLY A 288 -9.91 0.14 -11.43
CA GLY A 288 -10.08 -1.06 -10.58
C GLY A 288 -8.78 -1.69 -10.07
N ASP A 289 -7.66 -0.95 -10.12
CA ASP A 289 -6.38 -1.35 -9.54
C ASP A 289 -6.28 -0.78 -8.12
N TYR A 290 -6.32 -1.64 -7.10
CA TYR A 290 -6.35 -1.25 -5.68
C TYR A 290 -4.92 -1.10 -5.13
N ARG A 291 -4.14 -0.23 -5.74
CA ARG A 291 -2.75 0.00 -5.37
C ARG A 291 -2.62 0.95 -4.18
N ASP A 292 -1.47 0.85 -3.52
CA ASP A 292 -1.06 1.82 -2.52
C ASP A 292 -0.84 3.18 -3.19
N VAL A 293 -1.54 4.20 -2.71
CA VAL A 293 -1.45 5.56 -3.23
C VAL A 293 -0.65 6.43 -2.26
N PHE A 294 0.21 7.28 -2.79
CA PHE A 294 0.95 8.28 -2.04
C PHE A 294 0.43 9.66 -2.40
N LEU A 295 0.11 10.45 -1.38
CA LEU A 295 -0.39 11.80 -1.53
C LEU A 295 0.76 12.79 -1.36
N HIS A 296 0.94 13.65 -2.36
CA HIS A 296 1.94 14.68 -2.40
C HIS A 296 1.26 16.05 -2.40
N CYS A 297 1.69 16.95 -1.50
CA CYS A 297 1.17 18.31 -1.42
C CYS A 297 2.31 19.33 -1.40
N SER A 298 2.21 20.30 -2.31
CA SER A 298 3.01 21.52 -2.34
C SER A 298 2.22 22.67 -1.72
N LEU A 299 2.89 23.44 -0.85
CA LEU A 299 2.28 24.47 -0.03
C LEU A 299 3.12 25.74 -0.12
N SER A 300 2.49 26.89 0.12
CA SER A 300 3.21 28.15 0.27
C SER A 300 2.67 29.00 1.40
N LEU A 301 3.57 29.79 2.01
CA LEU A 301 3.20 30.83 2.97
C LEU A 301 2.85 32.09 2.20
N CYS A 302 1.60 32.54 2.35
CA CYS A 302 1.10 33.78 1.79
C CYS A 302 1.04 34.87 2.85
N ASP A 303 1.58 36.03 2.53
CA ASP A 303 1.48 37.23 3.37
C ASP A 303 0.18 37.97 3.07
N GLN A 304 -0.75 37.94 4.03
CA GLN A 304 -2.08 38.54 3.93
C GLN A 304 -2.06 40.06 3.73
N ARG A 305 -0.99 40.75 4.16
CA ARG A 305 -0.87 42.20 3.98
C ARG A 305 -0.50 42.58 2.56
N SER A 306 0.18 41.69 1.86
CA SER A 306 0.77 41.97 0.55
C SER A 306 -0.12 41.55 -0.61
N SER A 307 -0.98 40.54 -0.41
CA SER A 307 -1.78 39.95 -1.49
C SER A 307 -2.99 39.18 -0.94
N SER A 308 -4.00 38.98 -1.80
CA SER A 308 -5.14 38.11 -1.48
C SER A 308 -4.67 36.64 -1.44
N CYS A 309 -4.74 36.03 -0.26
CA CYS A 309 -4.30 34.64 -0.03
C CYS A 309 -5.39 33.60 -0.30
N THR A 310 -6.65 34.01 -0.37
CA THR A 310 -7.78 33.13 -0.68
C THR A 310 -7.82 32.83 -2.19
N PRO A 311 -7.82 31.54 -2.58
CA PRO A 311 -7.83 31.17 -3.99
C PRO A 311 -9.18 31.48 -4.65
N VAL A 312 -9.16 32.24 -5.74
CA VAL A 312 -10.36 32.53 -6.55
C VAL A 312 -10.43 31.55 -7.71
N CYS A 313 -11.25 30.51 -7.54
CA CYS A 313 -11.50 29.53 -8.58
C CYS A 313 -12.62 30.01 -9.52
N SER A 314 -12.28 30.84 -10.50
CA SER A 314 -13.19 31.23 -11.60
C SER A 314 -12.73 30.60 -12.92
N ARG A 315 -13.66 30.41 -13.87
CA ARG A 315 -13.32 29.95 -15.24
C ARG A 315 -12.35 30.91 -15.95
N ARG A 316 -12.28 32.18 -15.51
CA ARG A 316 -11.27 33.14 -15.95
C ARG A 316 -10.04 33.02 -15.06
N ARG A 317 -8.91 32.61 -15.65
CA ARG A 317 -7.62 32.53 -14.99
C ARG A 317 -7.18 33.93 -14.55
N SER A 318 -7.22 34.21 -13.25
CA SER A 318 -6.63 35.43 -12.69
C SER A 318 -5.10 35.35 -12.80
N ARG A 319 -4.46 36.42 -13.26
CA ARG A 319 -3.00 36.52 -13.44
C ARG A 319 -2.27 37.10 -12.22
N SER A 320 -2.82 36.97 -11.02
CA SER A 320 -2.13 37.47 -9.83
C SER A 320 -0.97 36.55 -9.45
N VAL A 321 0.25 37.08 -9.56
CA VAL A 321 1.46 36.45 -9.00
C VAL A 321 1.45 36.74 -7.51
N SER A 322 0.91 35.82 -6.71
CA SER A 322 1.00 35.91 -5.24
C SER A 322 2.47 35.81 -4.83
N LYS A 323 2.97 36.78 -4.04
CA LYS A 323 4.29 36.72 -3.41
C LYS A 323 4.24 35.72 -2.26
N SER A 324 4.24 34.43 -2.61
CA SER A 324 4.17 33.34 -1.65
C SER A 324 5.50 32.60 -1.57
N VAL A 325 5.94 32.28 -0.35
CA VAL A 325 7.19 31.52 -0.13
C VAL A 325 6.86 30.02 -0.17
N PRO A 326 7.44 29.23 -1.09
CA PRO A 326 7.17 27.80 -1.17
C PRO A 326 7.73 27.07 0.05
N LEU A 327 6.96 26.10 0.55
CA LEU A 327 7.37 25.18 1.60
C LEU A 327 7.89 23.86 0.99
N LYS A 328 8.58 23.07 1.81
CA LYS A 328 9.01 21.72 1.43
C LYS A 328 7.79 20.87 1.05
N LEU A 329 7.89 20.15 -0.06
CA LEU A 329 6.88 19.18 -0.49
C LEU A 329 6.63 18.16 0.63
N LEU A 330 5.36 17.93 0.95
CA LEU A 330 4.94 16.93 1.93
C LEU A 330 4.42 15.69 1.20
N THR A 331 4.79 14.52 1.70
CA THR A 331 4.34 13.21 1.20
C THR A 331 3.77 12.41 2.35
N ILE A 332 2.60 11.79 2.15
CA ILE A 332 1.98 10.86 3.11
C ILE A 332 1.45 9.63 2.37
N GLY A 333 1.65 8.46 2.96
CA GLY A 333 1.24 7.17 2.39
C GLY A 333 2.02 6.02 3.03
N PRO A 334 1.70 4.76 2.69
CA PRO A 334 0.71 4.36 1.68
C PRO A 334 -0.74 4.48 2.15
N ILE A 335 -1.63 4.88 1.24
CA ILE A 335 -3.09 4.90 1.42
C ILE A 335 -3.67 3.77 0.57
N THR A 336 -4.34 2.82 1.20
CA THR A 336 -4.93 1.65 0.55
C THR A 336 -6.46 1.75 0.58
N CYS A 337 -7.12 1.36 -0.52
CA CYS A 337 -8.59 1.24 -0.54
C CYS A 337 -9.03 -0.19 -0.20
N ASN A 338 -10.05 -0.37 0.65
CA ASN A 338 -10.72 -1.66 0.83
C ASN A 338 -12.21 -1.60 0.43
N ILE A 339 -12.82 -2.70 0.02
CA ILE A 339 -14.28 -2.74 -0.19
C ILE A 339 -14.91 -3.23 1.13
N PRO A 340 -15.85 -2.48 1.73
CA PRO A 340 -16.58 -2.97 2.90
C PRO A 340 -17.57 -4.07 2.48
N TYR A 341 -17.50 -5.22 3.15
CA TYR A 341 -18.25 -6.47 2.91
C TYR A 341 -19.77 -6.42 3.17
N ARG A 342 -20.45 -5.28 2.96
CA ARG A 342 -21.87 -5.13 3.33
C ARG A 342 -22.67 -4.31 2.33
N LEU A 343 -22.84 -4.76 1.08
CA LEU A 343 -23.89 -4.18 0.21
C LEU A 343 -24.40 -5.13 -0.88
N TRP A 344 -24.52 -6.44 -0.63
CA TRP A 344 -25.36 -7.33 -1.46
C TRP A 344 -25.93 -8.45 -0.57
N ALA A 345 -26.94 -8.12 0.24
CA ALA A 345 -27.85 -9.07 0.87
C ALA A 345 -29.17 -9.03 0.10
#